data_AF-A0AAW2LCN0-F1
#
_entry.id   AF-A0AAW2LCN0-F1
#
_cell.length_a   1.000
_cell.length_b   1.000
_cell.length_c   1.000
_cell.angle_alpha   90.00
_cell.angle_beta   90.00
_cell.angle_gamma   90.00
#
_symmetry.space_group_name_H-M   'P 1'
#
loop_
_entity.id
_entity.type
_entity.pdbx_description
1 polymer ?
#
loop_
_entity_poly.entity_id
_entity_poly.type
_entity_poly.pdbx_seq_one_letter_code
_entity_poly.pdbx_strand_id
1 'polypeptide(L)'
;MVLGCQKGLHPSRRELRPALCSQKVHQRSLESWCLHCCVIYEFCQSCSSIVVSAGIIRIFGQDIAELPLAATRTGYQGKGYFQILYDCIVKLLAFFHVKTLVLPAADNAKPMWTNKFGFKEIPEVQLENYKQTCWQMITFDRTSMLQKPVPNCRIINQEQADSDVPLQ
;
A
#
# COMPACT_ATOMS: atom_id res chain seq x y z
N MET A 1 2.32 -10.17 8.25
CA MET A 1 1.19 -10.81 7.57
C MET A 1 0.00 -9.88 7.65
N VAL A 2 -0.64 -9.53 6.53
CA VAL A 2 -1.82 -8.65 6.60
C VAL A 2 -3.01 -9.46 7.13
N LEU A 3 -3.12 -9.51 8.45
CA LEU A 3 -4.19 -10.18 9.16
C LEU A 3 -5.45 -9.34 9.02
N GLY A 4 -6.41 -9.84 8.27
CA GLY A 4 -7.73 -9.23 8.11
C GLY A 4 -8.45 -9.18 9.45
N CYS A 5 -8.91 -7.99 9.85
CA CYS A 5 -9.93 -7.85 10.89
C CYS A 5 -11.23 -7.32 10.25
N GLN A 6 -12.25 -8.19 10.28
CA GLN A 6 -13.70 -7.92 10.13
C GLN A 6 -14.17 -6.93 11.23
N LYS A 7 -15.30 -6.20 11.21
CA LYS A 7 -16.66 -6.39 10.64
C LYS A 7 -17.43 -5.05 10.74
N GLY A 8 -18.38 -4.78 9.84
CA GLY A 8 -19.61 -3.99 10.11
C GLY A 8 -19.54 -2.45 10.11
N LEU A 9 -20.30 -1.82 9.21
CA LEU A 9 -20.39 -0.39 8.91
C LEU A 9 -21.35 0.39 9.86
N HIS A 10 -21.01 1.64 10.21
CA HIS A 10 -21.82 2.86 9.94
C HIS A 10 -20.95 4.12 10.15
N PRO A 11 -20.77 5.03 9.17
CA PRO A 11 -19.85 6.16 9.32
C PRO A 11 -20.56 7.47 9.68
N SER A 12 -20.09 8.14 10.72
CA SER A 12 -20.22 9.61 10.87
C SER A 12 -18.85 10.25 10.64
N ARG A 13 -18.84 11.16 9.67
CA ARG A 13 -17.68 11.76 8.98
C ARG A 13 -16.85 12.64 9.95
N ARG A 14 -15.55 12.37 10.10
CA ARG A 14 -14.54 13.30 10.64
C ARG A 14 -13.25 13.18 9.82
N GLU A 15 -12.67 14.32 9.47
CA GLU A 15 -11.52 14.44 8.58
C GLU A 15 -10.25 13.86 9.22
N LEU A 16 -9.60 12.95 8.50
CA LEU A 16 -8.36 12.28 8.91
C LEU A 16 -7.22 12.76 8.02
N ARG A 17 -6.10 13.18 8.63
CA ARG A 17 -4.90 13.60 7.90
C ARG A 17 -3.89 12.45 7.84
N PRO A 18 -3.62 11.85 6.66
CA PRO A 18 -2.53 10.89 6.50
C PRO A 18 -1.16 11.61 6.60
N ALA A 19 -0.21 11.03 7.31
CA ALA A 19 1.17 11.52 7.36
C ALA A 19 2.13 10.44 6.85
N LEU A 20 2.81 10.69 5.73
CA LEU A 20 3.92 9.82 5.31
C LEU A 20 5.14 10.11 6.19
N CYS A 21 5.56 9.15 6.99
CA CYS A 21 6.81 9.24 7.74
C CYS A 21 7.97 8.83 6.82
N SER A 22 8.64 9.81 6.20
CA SER A 22 9.88 9.57 5.47
C SER A 22 11.06 9.57 6.45
N GLN A 23 11.24 8.49 7.21
CA GLN A 23 12.47 8.30 7.98
C GLN A 23 13.58 7.83 7.02
N LYS A 24 14.61 8.65 6.84
CA LYS A 24 15.90 8.24 6.26
C LYS A 24 16.47 7.14 7.14
N VAL A 25 16.38 5.89 6.68
CA VAL A 25 17.15 4.78 7.24
C VAL A 25 18.62 5.03 6.87
N HIS A 26 19.49 5.01 7.88
CA HIS A 26 20.92 5.24 7.76
C HIS A 26 21.53 4.26 6.73
N GLN A 27 21.96 4.79 5.59
CA GLN A 27 22.44 4.04 4.45
C GLN A 27 23.89 3.59 4.67
N ARG A 28 24.07 2.34 5.10
CA ARG A 28 25.34 1.63 4.96
C ARG A 28 25.19 0.52 3.92
N SER A 29 25.72 0.80 2.73
CA SER A 29 26.28 -0.13 1.76
C SER A 29 25.58 -1.49 1.62
N LEU A 30 24.44 -1.49 0.94
CA LEU A 30 23.96 -2.57 0.07
C LEU A 30 22.89 -1.95 -0.84
N GLU A 31 23.17 -1.85 -2.12
CA GLU A 31 22.17 -1.55 -3.14
C GLU A 31 21.04 -2.60 -2.99
N SER A 32 19.76 -2.17 -2.96
CA SER A 32 18.53 -3.00 -3.08
C SER A 32 17.58 -3.21 -1.88
N TRP A 33 17.43 -2.28 -0.92
CA TRP A 33 16.33 -2.37 0.09
C TRP A 33 15.58 -1.05 0.31
N CYS A 34 14.63 -0.70 -0.58
CA CYS A 34 13.69 0.41 -0.38
C CYS A 34 12.50 -0.03 0.50
N LEU A 35 12.74 -0.17 1.82
CA LEU A 35 11.68 -0.38 2.81
C LEU A 35 11.01 0.97 3.13
N HIS A 36 9.71 1.07 2.88
CA HIS A 36 8.92 2.27 3.18
C HIS A 36 7.83 1.96 4.22
N CYS A 37 7.61 2.88 5.16
CA CYS A 37 6.56 2.81 6.17
C CYS A 37 5.48 3.86 5.90
N CYS A 38 4.21 3.45 5.88
CA CYS A 38 3.07 4.35 5.84
C CYS A 38 2.32 4.28 7.18
N VAL A 39 2.02 5.43 7.77
CA VAL A 39 1.40 5.52 9.11
C VAL A 39 0.25 6.52 9.09
N ILE A 40 -0.87 6.15 9.69
CA ILE A 40 -1.99 7.04 9.93
C ILE A 40 -2.02 7.36 11.43
N TYR A 41 -2.12 8.65 11.73
CA TYR A 41 -2.26 9.17 13.08
C TYR A 41 -3.67 9.72 13.29
N GLU A 42 -4.14 9.64 14.52
CA GLU A 42 -5.29 10.42 14.96
C GLU A 42 -4.80 11.57 15.84
N PHE A 43 -5.24 12.77 15.49
CA PHE A 43 -4.90 13.98 16.21
C PHE A 43 -6.01 14.31 17.20
N CYS A 44 -5.66 14.39 18.48
CA CYS A 44 -6.53 14.88 19.54
C CYS A 44 -6.05 16.27 19.96
N GLN A 45 -6.96 17.22 20.14
CA GLN A 45 -6.59 18.59 20.53
C GLN A 45 -6.08 18.69 21.97
N SER A 46 -6.41 17.70 22.82
CA SER A 46 -6.06 17.67 24.25
C SER A 46 -5.00 16.63 24.61
N CYS A 47 -4.61 15.74 23.69
CA CYS A 47 -3.67 14.64 23.94
C CYS A 47 -2.67 14.50 22.79
N SER A 48 -1.53 13.83 23.04
CA SER A 48 -0.54 13.50 22.01
C SER A 48 -1.12 12.69 20.85
N SER A 49 -0.53 12.84 19.65
CA SER A 49 -0.92 12.07 18.46
C SER A 49 -0.68 10.58 18.66
N ILE A 50 -1.66 9.75 18.30
CA ILE A 50 -1.56 8.30 18.41
C ILE A 50 -1.53 7.64 17.03
N VAL A 51 -0.74 6.58 16.88
CA VAL A 51 -0.77 5.73 15.68
C VAL A 51 -2.02 4.87 15.71
N VAL A 52 -2.81 4.93 14.63
CA VAL A 52 -4.06 4.17 14.49
C VAL A 52 -3.95 3.05 13.46
N SER A 53 -3.20 3.26 12.38
CA SER A 53 -2.93 2.25 11.36
C SER A 53 -1.54 2.42 10.78
N ALA A 54 -0.88 1.31 10.44
CA ALA A 54 0.46 1.32 9.85
C ALA A 54 0.62 0.18 8.85
N GLY A 55 1.45 0.39 7.83
CA GLY A 55 1.82 -0.59 6.82
C GLY A 55 3.29 -0.50 6.45
N ILE A 56 3.90 -1.65 6.18
CA ILE A 56 5.28 -1.80 5.71
C ILE A 56 5.24 -2.21 4.24
N ILE A 57 5.99 -1.54 3.40
CA ILE A 57 6.06 -1.80 1.95
C ILE A 57 7.50 -2.03 1.54
N ARG A 58 7.73 -3.01 0.66
CA ARG A 58 9.02 -3.23 -0.02
C ARG A 58 8.83 -2.94 -1.50
N ILE A 59 9.71 -2.15 -2.09
CA ILE A 59 9.65 -1.82 -3.52
C ILE A 59 10.83 -2.49 -4.25
N PHE A 60 10.51 -3.30 -5.26
CA PHE A 60 11.45 -4.02 -6.12
C PHE A 60 11.45 -3.38 -7.51
N GLY A 61 12.07 -2.20 -7.62
CA GLY A 61 12.06 -1.41 -8.85
C GLY A 61 10.65 -0.93 -9.23
N GLN A 62 10.39 -0.81 -10.54
CA GLN A 62 9.08 -0.37 -11.07
C GLN A 62 8.14 -1.54 -11.37
N ASP A 63 8.58 -2.80 -11.23
CA ASP A 63 7.72 -3.93 -11.59
C ASP A 63 6.82 -4.34 -10.43
N ILE A 64 7.39 -4.49 -9.23
CA ILE A 64 6.70 -5.11 -8.09
C ILE A 64 6.95 -4.31 -6.80
N ALA A 65 5.90 -4.14 -6.00
CA ALA A 65 6.02 -3.82 -4.59
C ALA A 65 5.25 -4.84 -3.75
N GLU A 66 5.74 -5.12 -2.55
CA GLU A 66 5.11 -6.03 -1.59
C GLU A 66 4.59 -5.25 -0.37
N LEU A 67 3.40 -5.61 0.10
CA LEU A 67 2.85 -5.18 1.39
C LEU A 67 2.90 -6.37 2.38
N PRO A 68 4.05 -6.68 3.00
CA PRO A 68 4.18 -7.84 3.90
C PRO A 68 3.38 -7.71 5.21
N LEU A 69 3.14 -6.48 5.67
CA LEU A 69 2.47 -6.22 6.94
C LEU A 69 1.66 -4.94 6.88
N ALA A 70 0.43 -5.01 7.38
CA ALA A 70 -0.36 -3.85 7.70
C ALA A 70 -1.30 -4.16 8.87
N ALA A 71 -1.54 -3.17 9.72
CA ALA A 71 -2.32 -3.32 10.94
C ALA A 71 -3.14 -2.06 11.22
N THR A 72 -4.26 -2.24 11.91
CA THR A 72 -5.06 -1.16 12.51
C THR A 72 -5.32 -1.53 13.97
N ARG A 73 -5.10 -0.57 14.88
CA ARG A 73 -5.31 -0.76 16.32
C ARG A 73 -6.77 -1.15 16.59
N THR A 74 -7.00 -2.12 17.48
CA THR A 74 -8.32 -2.76 17.70
C THR A 74 -9.48 -1.78 17.89
N GLY A 75 -9.32 -0.72 18.71
CA GLY A 75 -10.36 0.29 18.93
C GLY A 75 -10.65 1.24 17.75
N TYR A 76 -9.88 1.11 16.66
CA TYR A 76 -9.99 1.90 15.43
C TYR A 76 -10.35 1.05 14.21
N GLN A 77 -10.50 -0.26 14.37
CA GLN A 77 -10.95 -1.15 13.31
C GLN A 77 -12.41 -0.84 12.92
N GLY A 78 -12.78 -1.14 11.67
CA GLY A 78 -14.12 -0.85 11.13
C GLY A 78 -14.39 0.63 10.77
N LYS A 79 -13.56 1.57 11.22
CA LYS A 79 -13.74 3.02 11.00
C LYS A 79 -13.14 3.56 9.68
N GLY A 80 -12.60 2.70 8.83
CA GLY A 80 -12.05 3.09 7.52
C GLY A 80 -10.56 3.47 7.49
N TYR A 81 -9.85 3.52 8.63
CA TYR A 81 -8.42 3.87 8.67
C TYR A 81 -7.54 2.99 7.79
N PHE A 82 -7.80 1.68 7.75
CA PHE A 82 -7.06 0.77 6.87
C PHE A 82 -7.28 1.09 5.39
N GLN A 83 -8.48 1.52 5.01
CA GLN A 83 -8.77 1.89 3.63
C GLN A 83 -8.02 3.16 3.24
N ILE A 84 -7.96 4.15 4.15
CA ILE A 84 -7.15 5.35 3.97
C ILE A 84 -5.67 4.99 3.85
N LEU A 85 -5.16 4.12 4.73
CA LEU A 85 -3.79 3.63 4.64
C LEU A 85 -3.55 3.00 3.26
N TYR A 86 -4.37 2.02 2.85
CA TYR A 86 -4.25 1.34 1.57
C TYR A 86 -4.27 2.32 0.38
N ASP A 87 -5.18 3.29 0.38
CA ASP A 87 -5.26 4.29 -0.69
C ASP A 87 -3.99 5.16 -0.76
N CYS A 88 -3.40 5.50 0.39
CA CYS A 88 -2.12 6.21 0.44
C CYS A 88 -0.99 5.36 -0.14
N ILE A 89 -0.94 4.07 0.22
CA ILE A 89 0.04 3.12 -0.32
C ILE A 89 -0.08 3.02 -1.84
N VAL A 90 -1.30 2.83 -2.36
CA VAL A 90 -1.53 2.71 -3.80
C VAL A 90 -1.13 3.98 -4.55
N LYS A 91 -1.46 5.17 -4.02
CA LYS A 91 -1.04 6.45 -4.61
C LYS A 91 0.48 6.63 -4.62
N LEU A 92 1.15 6.25 -3.53
CA LEU A 92 2.60 6.28 -3.42
C LEU A 92 3.26 5.36 -4.46
N LEU A 93 2.75 4.13 -4.60
CA LEU A 93 3.25 3.17 -5.58
C LEU A 93 3.02 3.63 -7.01
N ALA A 94 1.86 4.22 -7.29
CA ALA A 94 1.56 4.81 -8.59
C ALA A 94 2.55 5.93 -8.93
N PHE A 95 2.84 6.81 -7.97
CA PHE A 95 3.83 7.88 -8.13
C PHE A 95 5.25 7.33 -8.41
N PHE A 96 5.61 6.20 -7.82
CA PHE A 96 6.85 5.50 -8.13
C PHE A 96 6.81 4.63 -9.40
N HIS A 97 5.73 4.68 -10.17
CA HIS A 97 5.53 3.91 -11.40
C HIS A 97 5.63 2.38 -11.17
N VAL A 98 5.31 1.92 -9.97
CA VAL A 98 5.26 0.48 -9.68
C VAL A 98 4.06 -0.12 -10.41
N LYS A 99 4.24 -1.22 -11.13
CA LYS A 99 3.20 -1.87 -11.94
C LYS A 99 2.28 -2.77 -11.11
N THR A 100 2.84 -3.54 -10.18
CA THR A 100 2.10 -4.58 -9.45
C THR A 100 2.34 -4.49 -7.95
N LEU A 101 1.25 -4.53 -7.18
CA LEU A 101 1.30 -4.71 -5.72
C LEU A 101 1.00 -6.16 -5.38
N VAL A 102 1.87 -6.78 -4.60
CA VAL A 102 1.72 -8.15 -4.09
C VAL A 102 1.64 -8.16 -2.57
N LEU A 103 1.00 -9.19 -1.99
CA LEU A 103 0.99 -9.40 -0.55
C LEU A 103 0.71 -10.86 -0.16
N PRO A 104 1.24 -11.33 0.98
CA PRO A 104 0.79 -12.56 1.60
C PRO A 104 -0.51 -12.32 2.39
N ALA A 105 -1.54 -13.13 2.10
CA ALA A 105 -2.81 -13.12 2.81
C ALA A 105 -3.06 -14.45 3.52
N ALA A 106 -3.32 -14.40 4.82
CA ALA A 106 -3.83 -15.56 5.55
C ALA A 106 -5.21 -15.98 5.04
N ASP A 107 -5.55 -17.27 5.18
CA ASP A 107 -6.82 -17.84 4.68
C ASP A 107 -8.06 -17.05 5.14
N ASN A 108 -8.07 -16.61 6.41
CA ASN A 108 -9.16 -15.83 6.99
C ASN A 108 -9.26 -14.39 6.45
N ALA A 109 -8.17 -13.87 5.88
CA ALA A 109 -8.06 -12.51 5.36
C ALA A 109 -8.18 -12.47 3.83
N LYS A 110 -7.95 -13.59 3.14
CA LYS A 110 -8.00 -13.71 1.68
C LYS A 110 -9.30 -13.15 1.08
N PRO A 111 -10.52 -13.46 1.60
CA PRO A 111 -11.76 -12.89 1.05
C PRO A 111 -11.84 -11.36 1.13
N MET A 112 -11.23 -10.74 2.15
CA MET A 112 -11.20 -9.28 2.26
C MET A 112 -10.37 -8.69 1.11
N TRP A 113 -9.22 -9.27 0.82
CA TRP A 113 -8.35 -8.80 -0.24
C TRP A 113 -8.92 -9.05 -1.64
N THR A 114 -9.52 -10.22 -1.87
CA THR A 114 -10.10 -10.55 -3.17
C THR A 114 -11.39 -9.79 -3.44
N ASN A 115 -12.32 -9.76 -2.47
CA ASN A 115 -13.67 -9.24 -2.72
C ASN A 115 -13.75 -7.72 -2.53
N LYS A 116 -13.06 -7.16 -1.54
CA LYS A 116 -13.13 -5.71 -1.24
C LYS A 116 -12.07 -4.92 -2.03
N PHE A 117 -10.86 -5.46 -2.13
CA PHE A 117 -9.74 -4.76 -2.74
C PHE A 117 -9.41 -5.24 -4.16
N GLY A 118 -10.04 -6.30 -4.66
CA GLY A 118 -9.90 -6.76 -6.04
C GLY A 118 -8.55 -7.43 -6.34
N PHE A 119 -7.87 -7.96 -5.32
CA PHE A 119 -6.69 -8.78 -5.52
C PHE A 119 -7.06 -10.15 -6.11
N LYS A 120 -6.11 -10.77 -6.80
CA LYS A 120 -6.21 -12.14 -7.31
C LYS A 120 -5.07 -12.98 -6.79
N GLU A 121 -5.31 -14.27 -6.61
CA GLU A 121 -4.24 -15.21 -6.27
C GLU A 121 -3.21 -15.31 -7.40
N ILE A 122 -1.94 -15.37 -7.04
CA ILE A 122 -0.85 -15.54 -7.99
C ILE A 122 -0.76 -17.03 -8.34
N PRO A 123 -0.84 -17.42 -9.62
CA PRO A 123 -0.60 -18.80 -10.03
C PRO A 123 0.81 -19.25 -9.65
N GLU A 124 0.97 -20.54 -9.30
CA GLU A 124 2.25 -21.09 -8.81
C GLU A 124 3.43 -20.80 -9.74
N VAL A 125 3.26 -21.03 -11.04
CA VAL A 125 4.29 -20.74 -12.07
C VAL A 125 4.73 -19.27 -12.06
N GLN A 126 3.78 -18.34 -11.89
CA GLN A 126 4.11 -16.91 -11.83
C GLN A 126 4.77 -16.55 -10.49
N LEU A 127 4.35 -17.18 -9.40
CA LEU A 127 4.94 -16.98 -8.08
C LEU A 127 6.40 -17.46 -8.04
N GLU A 128 6.72 -18.58 -8.71
CA GLU A 128 8.10 -19.05 -8.86
C GLU A 128 8.98 -18.05 -9.59
N ASN A 129 8.49 -17.49 -10.71
CA ASN A 129 9.19 -16.43 -11.43
C ASN A 129 9.45 -15.21 -10.53
N TYR A 130 8.44 -14.78 -9.78
CA TYR A 130 8.61 -13.66 -8.86
C TYR A 130 9.62 -13.98 -7.74
N LYS A 131 9.67 -15.21 -7.21
CA LYS A 131 10.69 -15.61 -6.22
C LYS A 131 12.11 -15.56 -6.79
N GLN A 132 12.26 -15.86 -8.08
CA GLN A 132 13.56 -15.80 -8.77
C GLN A 132 14.00 -14.35 -9.05
N THR A 133 13.07 -13.44 -9.36
CA THR A 133 13.37 -12.03 -9.65
C THR A 133 13.39 -11.14 -8.40
N CYS A 134 12.62 -11.49 -7.37
CA CYS A 134 12.51 -10.77 -6.10
C CYS A 134 13.02 -11.68 -4.96
N TRP A 135 14.34 -11.71 -4.77
CA TRP A 135 15.06 -12.66 -3.89
C TRP A 135 14.66 -12.68 -2.39
N GLN A 136 13.66 -11.92 -1.94
CA GLN A 136 13.18 -11.92 -0.55
C GLN A 136 11.66 -11.73 -0.38
N MET A 137 10.82 -12.21 -1.29
CA MET A 137 9.38 -12.24 -0.97
C MET A 137 9.12 -13.13 0.23
N ILE A 138 8.36 -12.60 1.18
CA ILE A 138 8.09 -13.30 2.43
C ILE A 138 6.89 -14.21 2.22
N THR A 139 7.15 -15.51 2.11
CA THR A 139 6.11 -16.53 2.21
C THR A 139 5.92 -16.90 3.68
N PHE A 140 4.69 -16.83 4.17
CA PHE A 140 4.35 -17.36 5.48
C PHE A 140 3.51 -18.62 5.35
N ASP A 141 3.67 -19.55 6.29
CA ASP A 141 2.82 -20.74 6.34
C ASP A 141 1.35 -20.34 6.46
N ARG A 142 0.48 -21.03 5.70
CA ARG A 142 -0.97 -20.76 5.61
C ARG A 142 -1.32 -19.38 5.04
N THR A 143 -0.50 -18.90 4.11
CA THR A 143 -0.82 -17.70 3.33
C THR A 143 -0.80 -17.98 1.84
N SER A 144 -1.77 -17.39 1.13
CA SER A 144 -1.76 -17.27 -0.32
C SER A 144 -1.12 -15.94 -0.72
N MET A 145 -0.26 -15.98 -1.74
CA MET A 145 0.24 -14.75 -2.35
C MET A 145 -0.80 -14.19 -3.30
N LEU A 146 -1.14 -12.91 -3.12
CA LEU A 146 -2.10 -12.19 -3.93
C LEU A 146 -1.42 -11.05 -4.69
N GLN A 147 -1.91 -10.73 -5.88
CA GLN A 147 -1.45 -9.61 -6.70
C GLN A 147 -2.59 -8.73 -7.19
N LYS A 148 -2.28 -7.47 -7.43
CA LYS A 148 -3.15 -6.51 -8.10
C LYS A 148 -2.31 -5.47 -8.86
N PRO A 149 -2.71 -5.09 -10.10
CA PRO A 149 -2.10 -3.96 -10.78
C PRO A 149 -2.29 -2.67 -9.99
N VAL A 150 -1.23 -1.86 -9.91
CA VAL A 150 -1.30 -0.49 -9.39
C VAL A 150 -1.86 0.41 -10.51
N PRO A 151 -2.84 1.28 -10.22
CA PRO A 151 -3.34 2.21 -11.21
C PRO A 151 -2.24 3.20 -11.62
N ASN A 152 -2.25 3.61 -12.89
CA ASN A 152 -1.33 4.65 -13.37
C ASN A 152 -1.53 5.95 -12.59
N CYS A 153 -0.42 6.60 -12.23
CA CYS A 153 -0.48 7.91 -11.59
C CYS A 153 -0.97 8.94 -12.59
N ARG A 154 -2.15 9.51 -12.34
CA ARG A 154 -2.62 10.70 -13.05
C ARG A 154 -2.13 11.92 -12.28
N ILE A 155 -0.83 12.21 -12.36
CA ILE A 155 -0.38 13.55 -11.98
C ILE A 155 -1.05 14.48 -13.00
N ILE A 156 -1.99 15.30 -12.53
CA ILE A 156 -2.57 16.35 -13.37
C ILE A 156 -1.40 17.29 -13.65
N ASN A 157 -0.81 17.18 -14.85
CA ASN A 157 0.06 18.22 -15.38
C ASN A 157 -0.82 19.46 -15.56
N GLN A 158 -0.82 20.38 -14.60
CA GLN A 158 -1.16 21.76 -14.92
C GLN A 158 0.07 22.39 -15.57
N GLU A 159 -0.21 23.05 -16.70
CA GLU A 159 0.66 23.89 -17.54
C GLU A 159 1.46 23.20 -18.65
N GLN A 160 0.89 23.24 -19.86
CA GLN A 160 1.35 24.15 -20.92
C GLN A 160 0.18 24.46 -21.88
N ALA A 161 -0.48 25.59 -21.65
CA ALA A 161 -1.11 26.34 -22.73
C ALA A 161 -0.09 27.40 -23.13
N ASP A 162 0.57 27.22 -24.27
CA ASP A 162 0.87 28.24 -25.28
C ASP A 162 1.95 27.74 -26.26
N SER A 163 1.58 27.62 -27.55
CA SER A 163 2.27 28.27 -28.68
C SER A 163 1.76 27.73 -30.03
N ASP A 164 1.20 28.65 -30.81
CA ASP A 164 1.13 28.74 -32.28
C ASP A 164 0.37 27.65 -33.07
N VAL A 165 -0.41 27.94 -34.12
CA VAL A 165 -0.07 28.42 -35.48
C VAL A 165 -1.41 28.71 -36.24
N PRO A 166 -1.51 29.42 -37.39
CA PRO A 166 -1.02 30.75 -37.82
C PRO A 166 -2.19 31.71 -38.24
N LEU A 167 -1.84 32.96 -38.55
CA LEU A 167 -2.68 33.88 -39.33
C LEU A 167 -3.06 33.29 -40.70
N GLN A 168 -4.37 33.26 -40.99
CA GLN A 168 -4.94 33.49 -42.33
C GLN A 168 -6.20 34.33 -42.21
#